data_AF-A0A0F8A143-F1
#
_entry.id   AF-A0A0F8A143-F1
#
_cell.length_a   1.000
_cell.length_b   1.000
_cell.length_c   1.000
_cell.angle_alpha   90.00
_cell.angle_beta   90.00
_cell.angle_gamma   90.00
#
_symmetry.space_group_name_H-M   'P 1'
#
loop_
_entity.id
_entity.type
_entity.pdbx_description
1 polymer ?
#
loop_
_entity_poly.entity_id
_entity_poly.type
_entity_poly.pdbx_seq_one_letter_code
_entity_poly.pdbx_strand_id
1 'polypeptide(L)'
;MPLIFTTRAGKQNQHGRLETAGAYRNRNPLICILGGLSFYLLYRWDLESPYPWNLLDPTGVLQQNRFPISARRSSWYDIRLIKGNGAGQTAAFSYNSQRDWVVKAFAYAGITSQKKTHVGRSSGARTAELKGISEDQIRRAGRWNQEQMVGCYLNSLPRKFMRTMAGHPPQIGCFEIRRAGVAPPEVLLSMIWPELDRWRGRFGPGTEQENDLAAMGSTNPLFYLREPGSPVWNHPVFRHPAYAPFAQQLSDFILEEERPNQLAGLVQAMPVLADYLESIDARNEARTVQLKAELTDQLRATEERLAVAQSSLFSNGFNFQVTAATTTTATTTAAVIDVAGQGGGVDGSGFVSAQSSIVDSRATSPTATDTIMVKPEPPPRYHMCRAVKTVEALWSEWTVGLRGGPAIADLDTRWGSRWRAGRQNELQWYSLRLEVIKEIRKVAKAHRCSEEAAMHIVNVQQQQTGRSLDLFCKQLRASRKAQIVRPKR
;
A
#
# COMPACT_ATOMS: atom_id res chain seq x y z
N MET A 1 -14.70 5.09 7.44
CA MET A 1 -13.23 5.20 7.19
C MET A 1 -12.67 3.81 6.88
N PRO A 2 -11.72 3.62 5.95
CA PRO A 2 -11.03 2.33 5.79
C PRO A 2 -10.00 2.12 6.91
N LEU A 3 -9.83 0.87 7.36
CA LEU A 3 -8.69 0.47 8.19
C LEU A 3 -7.46 0.29 7.29
N ILE A 4 -6.38 1.03 7.55
CA ILE A 4 -5.14 0.97 6.77
C ILE A 4 -4.04 0.31 7.59
N PHE A 5 -3.44 -0.74 7.03
CA PHE A 5 -2.26 -1.39 7.56
C PHE A 5 -1.04 -0.93 6.77
N THR A 6 0.05 -0.62 7.46
CA THR A 6 1.36 -0.38 6.83
C THR A 6 2.33 -1.50 7.21
N THR A 7 3.21 -1.90 6.29
CA THR A 7 4.35 -2.76 6.60
C THR A 7 5.62 -2.25 5.94
N ARG A 8 6.74 -2.42 6.64
CA ARG A 8 8.10 -2.12 6.17
C ARG A 8 8.87 -3.37 5.73
N ALA A 9 8.23 -4.54 5.81
CA ALA A 9 8.84 -5.84 5.49
C ALA A 9 7.86 -6.73 4.72
N GLY A 10 8.34 -7.30 3.62
CA GLY A 10 7.60 -8.23 2.76
C GLY A 10 8.56 -9.02 1.88
N LYS A 11 8.20 -10.25 1.49
CA LYS A 11 9.07 -11.14 0.69
C LYS A 11 9.45 -10.54 -0.68
N GLN A 12 8.62 -9.65 -1.21
CA GLN A 12 8.81 -8.95 -2.50
C GLN A 12 9.18 -7.47 -2.33
N ASN A 13 9.31 -6.96 -1.10
CA ASN A 13 9.68 -5.58 -0.82
C ASN A 13 11.20 -5.37 -0.94
N GLN A 14 11.71 -5.37 -2.17
CA GLN A 14 13.15 -5.28 -2.44
C GLN A 14 13.74 -3.90 -2.11
N HIS A 15 12.90 -2.85 -2.08
CA HIS A 15 13.31 -1.45 -1.93
C HIS A 15 13.08 -0.88 -0.52
N GLY A 16 12.54 -1.67 0.42
CA GLY A 16 12.25 -1.21 1.78
C GLY A 16 11.14 -0.15 1.88
N ARG A 17 10.29 -0.02 0.85
CA ARG A 17 9.19 0.96 0.79
C ARG A 17 8.13 0.63 1.84
N LEU A 18 7.41 1.65 2.30
CA LEU A 18 6.21 1.45 3.10
C LEU A 18 5.09 0.85 2.22
N GLU A 19 4.79 -0.43 2.38
CA GLU A 19 3.66 -1.06 1.70
C GLU A 19 2.37 -0.83 2.48
N THR A 20 1.29 -0.44 1.79
CA THR A 20 -0.04 -0.28 2.38
C THR A 20 -0.93 -1.49 2.07
N ALA A 21 -1.89 -1.76 2.94
CA ALA A 21 -3.07 -2.58 2.68
C ALA A 21 -4.26 -1.91 3.34
N GLY A 22 -5.47 -2.17 2.85
CA GLY A 22 -6.68 -1.57 3.40
C GLY A 22 -7.84 -2.55 3.47
N ALA A 23 -8.74 -2.33 4.42
CA ALA A 23 -10.02 -3.00 4.51
C ALA A 23 -11.14 -1.98 4.75
N TYR A 24 -12.28 -2.15 4.07
CA TYR A 24 -13.52 -1.47 4.43
C TYR A 24 -14.33 -2.32 5.42
N ARG A 25 -15.29 -1.71 6.11
CA ARG A 25 -16.30 -2.46 6.86
C ARG A 25 -17.08 -3.34 5.87
N ASN A 26 -17.25 -4.61 6.20
CA ASN A 26 -18.03 -5.53 5.38
C ASN A 26 -19.54 -5.29 5.62
N ARG A 27 -20.38 -5.40 4.59
CA ARG A 27 -21.84 -5.33 4.74
C ARG A 27 -22.36 -6.43 5.66
N ASN A 28 -21.82 -7.65 5.56
CA ASN A 28 -22.08 -8.72 6.53
C ASN A 28 -21.23 -8.50 7.81
N PRO A 29 -21.84 -8.36 9.00
CA PRO A 29 -21.11 -8.12 10.25
C PRO A 29 -20.22 -9.31 10.67
N LEU A 30 -20.63 -10.55 10.41
CA LEU A 30 -19.95 -11.77 10.86
C LEU A 30 -18.56 -11.96 10.22
N ILE A 31 -18.36 -11.40 9.02
CA ILE A 31 -17.08 -11.42 8.28
C ILE A 31 -16.43 -10.03 8.20
N CYS A 32 -16.90 -9.07 9.00
CA CYS A 32 -16.35 -7.72 9.05
C CYS A 32 -15.06 -7.69 9.88
N ILE A 33 -13.89 -7.68 9.24
CA ILE A 33 -12.60 -7.63 9.93
C ILE A 33 -12.45 -6.43 10.88
N LEU A 34 -13.06 -5.29 10.57
CA LEU A 34 -13.12 -4.15 11.50
C LEU A 34 -13.96 -4.47 12.73
N GLY A 35 -15.13 -5.11 12.59
CA GLY A 35 -15.97 -5.50 13.75
C GLY A 35 -15.31 -6.58 14.61
N GLY A 36 -14.70 -7.60 13.98
CA GLY A 36 -13.89 -8.58 14.69
C GLY A 36 -12.71 -7.96 15.44
N LEU A 37 -12.08 -6.92 14.87
CA LEU A 37 -11.04 -6.15 15.56
C LEU A 37 -11.61 -5.34 16.73
N SER A 38 -12.75 -4.67 16.58
CA SER A 38 -13.47 -3.98 17.67
C SER A 38 -13.65 -4.90 18.88
N PHE A 39 -14.22 -6.09 18.67
CA PHE A 39 -14.54 -7.02 19.77
C PHE A 39 -13.29 -7.59 20.41
N TYR A 40 -12.26 -7.89 19.62
CA TYR A 40 -10.99 -8.33 20.16
C TYR A 40 -10.30 -7.23 21.01
N LEU A 41 -10.34 -5.96 20.59
CA LEU A 41 -9.78 -4.85 21.36
C LEU A 41 -10.59 -4.59 22.62
N LEU A 42 -11.92 -4.63 22.54
CA LEU A 42 -12.81 -4.42 23.67
C LEU A 42 -12.70 -5.55 24.70
N TYR A 43 -12.60 -6.80 24.23
CA TYR A 43 -12.28 -7.94 25.08
C TYR A 43 -10.91 -7.76 25.77
N ARG A 44 -9.87 -7.44 25.00
CA ARG A 44 -8.50 -7.32 25.50
C ARG A 44 -8.33 -6.21 26.54
N TRP A 45 -8.93 -5.05 26.31
CA TRP A 45 -8.68 -3.86 27.12
C TRP A 45 -9.66 -3.70 28.30
N ASP A 46 -10.90 -4.18 28.17
CA ASP A 46 -11.97 -3.87 29.12
C ASP A 46 -12.56 -5.14 29.79
N LEU A 47 -12.37 -6.35 29.22
CA LEU A 47 -12.97 -7.60 29.74
C LEU A 47 -11.95 -8.67 30.17
N GLU A 48 -10.69 -8.57 29.76
CA GLU A 48 -9.61 -9.47 30.20
C GLU A 48 -9.11 -9.14 31.62
N SER A 49 -9.41 -7.94 32.15
CA SER A 49 -9.07 -7.58 33.54
C SER A 49 -10.21 -7.92 34.51
N PRO A 50 -9.93 -8.60 35.63
CA PRO A 50 -10.91 -8.86 36.68
C PRO A 50 -11.17 -7.64 37.60
N TYR A 51 -10.51 -6.49 37.37
CA TYR A 51 -10.62 -5.31 38.22
C TYR A 51 -11.34 -4.14 37.51
N PRO A 52 -12.17 -3.36 38.24
CA PRO A 52 -12.77 -2.14 37.70
C PRO A 52 -11.74 -1.15 37.13
N TRP A 53 -12.16 -0.42 36.08
CA TRP A 53 -11.31 0.55 35.36
C TRP A 53 -10.70 1.64 36.24
N ASN A 54 -11.33 1.96 37.36
CA ASN A 54 -10.96 3.03 38.29
C ASN A 54 -10.03 2.60 39.43
N LEU A 55 -9.65 1.33 39.56
CA LEU A 55 -8.63 0.89 40.52
C LEU A 55 -7.24 0.70 39.88
N LEU A 56 -6.22 1.04 40.66
CA LEU A 56 -4.88 0.49 40.53
C LEU A 56 -4.90 -0.95 41.04
N ASP A 57 -4.03 -1.78 40.48
CA ASP A 57 -3.70 -3.07 41.09
C ASP A 57 -3.17 -2.81 42.51
N PRO A 58 -3.50 -3.64 43.53
CA PRO A 58 -2.97 -3.47 44.89
C PRO A 58 -1.43 -3.47 44.98
N THR A 59 -0.73 -3.91 43.93
CA THR A 59 0.74 -3.83 43.80
C THR A 59 1.26 -2.51 43.23
N GLY A 60 0.40 -1.55 42.87
CA GLY A 60 0.77 -0.25 42.29
C GLY A 60 1.29 -0.30 40.85
N VAL A 61 1.34 -1.49 40.23
CA VAL A 61 1.80 -1.66 38.84
C VAL A 61 0.67 -1.26 37.88
N LEU A 62 1.00 -0.43 36.89
CA LEU A 62 0.10 -0.19 35.75
C LEU A 62 -0.19 -1.51 35.03
N GLN A 63 -1.41 -2.04 35.21
CA GLN A 63 -1.84 -3.27 34.54
C GLN A 63 -1.65 -3.14 33.04
N GLN A 64 -0.79 -4.01 32.51
CA GLN A 64 -0.26 -3.83 31.17
C GLN A 64 -1.38 -3.87 30.12
N ASN A 65 -2.40 -4.72 30.26
CA ASN A 65 -3.41 -4.92 29.22
C ASN A 65 -4.50 -3.82 29.11
N ARG A 66 -4.36 -2.63 29.70
CA ARG A 66 -5.35 -1.53 29.54
C ARG A 66 -5.19 -0.75 28.22
N PHE A 67 -6.16 0.12 27.94
CA PHE A 67 -6.19 1.02 26.79
C PHE A 67 -4.84 1.76 26.59
N PRO A 68 -4.19 1.67 25.42
CA PRO A 68 -2.76 1.91 25.32
C PRO A 68 -2.35 3.37 25.07
N ILE A 69 -3.26 4.25 24.67
CA ILE A 69 -2.88 5.57 24.14
C ILE A 69 -2.55 6.52 25.29
N SER A 70 -1.31 7.02 25.28
CA SER A 70 -0.82 8.10 26.14
C SER A 70 -0.17 9.20 25.29
N ALA A 71 0.08 10.36 25.88
CA ALA A 71 0.81 11.47 25.25
C ALA A 71 2.20 11.03 24.73
N ARG A 72 2.82 10.03 25.35
CA ARG A 72 4.19 9.62 25.05
C ARG A 72 4.19 8.44 24.07
N ARG A 73 4.45 8.73 22.78
CA ARG A 73 4.57 7.74 21.68
C ARG A 73 5.32 6.45 22.05
N SER A 74 6.44 6.57 22.78
CA SER A 74 7.26 5.42 23.20
C SER A 74 6.58 4.47 24.19
N SER A 75 5.46 4.86 24.81
CA SER A 75 4.68 3.96 25.69
C SER A 75 3.81 2.97 24.91
N TRP A 76 3.53 3.24 23.63
CA TRP A 76 2.49 2.50 22.88
C TRP A 76 2.89 2.02 21.48
N TYR A 77 3.96 2.56 20.88
CA TYR A 77 4.43 2.12 19.55
C TYR A 77 4.83 0.64 19.49
N ASP A 78 5.37 0.08 20.58
CA ASP A 78 5.81 -1.32 20.64
C ASP A 78 4.71 -2.31 21.06
N ILE A 79 3.54 -1.81 21.44
CA ILE A 79 2.39 -2.65 21.83
C ILE A 79 1.89 -3.41 20.59
N ARG A 80 1.91 -4.75 20.66
CA ARG A 80 1.46 -5.59 19.54
C ARG A 80 -0.06 -5.59 19.46
N LEU A 81 -0.59 -5.46 18.25
CA LEU A 81 -2.04 -5.51 18.00
C LEU A 81 -2.63 -6.87 18.43
N ILE A 82 -2.01 -7.98 18.03
CA ILE A 82 -2.39 -9.32 18.49
C ILE A 82 -1.48 -9.73 19.66
N LYS A 83 -2.10 -10.09 20.80
CA LYS A 83 -1.42 -10.48 22.04
C LYS A 83 -0.69 -11.81 21.86
N GLY A 84 0.55 -11.89 22.37
CA GLY A 84 1.33 -13.13 22.41
C GLY A 84 0.88 -14.08 23.51
N ASN A 85 1.45 -15.29 23.55
CA ASN A 85 1.26 -16.23 24.67
C ASN A 85 2.04 -15.84 25.95
N GLY A 86 2.86 -14.77 25.89
CA GLY A 86 3.63 -14.27 27.03
C GLY A 86 2.94 -13.10 27.73
N ALA A 87 3.33 -12.82 28.98
CA ALA A 87 2.71 -11.78 29.80
C ALA A 87 2.87 -10.34 29.26
N GLY A 88 3.94 -10.06 28.51
CA GLY A 88 4.25 -8.72 28.01
C GLY A 88 3.57 -8.35 26.69
N GLN A 89 2.93 -7.18 26.65
CA GLN A 89 2.21 -6.65 25.47
C GLN A 89 3.05 -6.46 24.19
N THR A 90 4.37 -6.36 24.32
CA THR A 90 5.32 -6.12 23.22
C THR A 90 5.76 -7.42 22.55
N ALA A 91 5.48 -8.58 23.18
CA ALA A 91 5.83 -9.90 22.69
C ALA A 91 5.09 -10.23 21.39
N ALA A 92 5.85 -10.64 20.36
CA ALA A 92 5.28 -11.03 19.09
C ALA A 92 4.47 -12.33 19.21
N PHE A 93 3.31 -12.38 18.54
CA PHE A 93 2.53 -13.60 18.41
C PHE A 93 3.31 -14.65 17.60
N SER A 94 3.51 -15.84 18.16
CA SER A 94 4.40 -16.84 17.55
C SER A 94 3.74 -17.51 16.34
N TYR A 95 4.54 -17.90 15.34
CA TYR A 95 4.05 -18.60 14.15
C TYR A 95 3.40 -19.95 14.49
N ASN A 96 3.94 -20.68 15.47
CA ASN A 96 3.38 -21.96 15.89
C ASN A 96 2.03 -21.75 16.60
N SER A 97 1.95 -20.79 17.54
CA SER A 97 0.68 -20.38 18.16
C SER A 97 -0.37 -20.01 17.10
N GLN A 98 0.00 -19.22 16.09
CA GLN A 98 -0.89 -18.88 14.97
C GLN A 98 -1.35 -20.12 14.20
N ARG A 99 -0.41 -20.99 13.83
CA ARG A 99 -0.70 -22.22 13.07
C ARG A 99 -1.66 -23.12 13.82
N ASP A 100 -1.45 -23.30 15.13
CA ASP A 100 -2.23 -24.24 15.94
C ASP A 100 -3.65 -23.72 16.19
N TRP A 101 -3.82 -22.40 16.41
CA TRP A 101 -5.15 -21.78 16.44
C TRP A 101 -5.89 -21.89 15.09
N VAL A 102 -5.18 -21.70 13.96
CA VAL A 102 -5.76 -21.90 12.62
C VAL A 102 -6.16 -23.36 12.38
N VAL A 103 -5.37 -24.33 12.88
CA VAL A 103 -5.70 -25.76 12.80
C VAL A 103 -6.98 -26.07 13.59
N LYS A 104 -7.11 -25.54 14.82
CA LYS A 104 -8.31 -25.69 15.66
C LYS A 104 -9.55 -25.08 14.98
N ALA A 105 -9.43 -23.86 14.46
CA ALA A 105 -10.52 -23.19 13.75
C ALA A 105 -10.96 -23.95 12.49
N PHE A 106 -10.03 -24.54 11.75
CA PHE A 106 -10.36 -25.38 10.59
C PHE A 106 -11.06 -26.68 11.01
N ALA A 107 -10.58 -27.35 12.07
CA ALA A 107 -11.23 -28.56 12.58
C ALA A 107 -12.66 -28.28 13.04
N TYR A 108 -12.88 -27.19 13.78
CA TYR A 108 -14.21 -26.71 14.19
C TYR A 108 -15.14 -26.45 13.00
N ALA A 109 -14.61 -25.86 11.92
CA ALA A 109 -15.38 -25.57 10.70
C ALA A 109 -15.46 -26.75 9.69
N GLY A 110 -14.95 -27.94 10.03
CA GLY A 110 -14.91 -29.09 9.11
C GLY A 110 -13.98 -28.92 7.89
N ILE A 111 -13.03 -27.97 7.92
CA ILE A 111 -12.19 -27.60 6.78
C ILE A 111 -10.90 -28.43 6.74
N THR A 112 -10.79 -29.33 5.76
CA THR A 112 -9.54 -30.05 5.48
C THR A 112 -8.65 -29.27 4.51
N SER A 113 -7.45 -28.89 4.96
CA SER A 113 -6.44 -28.22 4.11
C SER A 113 -5.02 -28.53 4.58
N GLN A 114 -4.13 -28.81 3.63
CA GLN A 114 -2.68 -28.90 3.84
C GLN A 114 -2.05 -27.53 4.16
N LYS A 115 -2.60 -26.45 3.60
CA LYS A 115 -2.14 -25.07 3.82
C LYS A 115 -2.92 -24.47 4.99
N LYS A 116 -2.27 -24.26 6.14
CA LYS A 116 -2.89 -23.65 7.34
C LYS A 116 -2.88 -22.11 7.25
N THR A 117 -1.80 -21.48 7.71
CA THR A 117 -1.59 -20.02 7.75
C THR A 117 -1.63 -19.30 6.39
N HIS A 118 -1.54 -20.04 5.27
CA HIS A 118 -1.53 -19.49 3.91
C HIS A 118 -2.85 -19.66 3.13
N VAL A 119 -3.86 -20.37 3.65
CA VAL A 119 -5.09 -20.66 2.86
C VAL A 119 -5.78 -19.38 2.36
N GLY A 120 -5.80 -18.35 3.21
CA GLY A 120 -6.46 -17.05 2.94
C GLY A 120 -5.93 -16.33 1.71
N ARG A 121 -4.69 -16.62 1.27
CA ARG A 121 -4.11 -16.02 0.06
C ARG A 121 -4.73 -16.61 -1.20
N SER A 122 -4.82 -17.94 -1.27
CA SER A 122 -5.41 -18.64 -2.42
C SER A 122 -6.94 -18.55 -2.44
N SER A 123 -7.60 -18.63 -1.29
CA SER A 123 -9.05 -18.45 -1.23
C SER A 123 -9.43 -17.00 -1.51
N GLY A 124 -8.77 -16.02 -0.90
CA GLY A 124 -9.05 -14.60 -1.14
C GLY A 124 -8.90 -14.18 -2.62
N ALA A 125 -7.90 -14.70 -3.33
CA ALA A 125 -7.73 -14.46 -4.76
C ALA A 125 -8.87 -15.09 -5.59
N ARG A 126 -9.20 -16.37 -5.35
CA ARG A 126 -10.31 -17.07 -6.04
C ARG A 126 -11.68 -16.44 -5.75
N THR A 127 -11.93 -16.02 -4.50
CA THR A 127 -13.16 -15.30 -4.14
C THR A 127 -13.22 -13.93 -4.82
N ALA A 128 -12.09 -13.27 -5.06
CA ALA A 128 -12.06 -12.01 -5.78
C ALA A 128 -12.35 -12.19 -7.28
N GLU A 129 -11.75 -13.21 -7.89
CA GLU A 129 -11.99 -13.65 -9.28
C GLU A 129 -13.46 -14.02 -9.51
N LEU A 130 -14.05 -14.86 -8.65
CA LEU A 130 -15.48 -15.21 -8.65
C LEU A 130 -16.42 -14.00 -8.46
N LYS A 131 -15.92 -12.90 -7.88
CA LYS A 131 -16.64 -11.62 -7.74
C LYS A 131 -16.40 -10.66 -8.90
N GLY A 132 -15.81 -11.10 -10.01
CA GLY A 132 -15.55 -10.27 -11.19
C GLY A 132 -14.49 -9.19 -10.97
N ILE A 133 -13.61 -9.34 -9.97
CA ILE A 133 -12.48 -8.42 -9.77
C ILE A 133 -11.39 -8.79 -10.78
N SER A 134 -10.95 -7.81 -11.57
CA SER A 134 -9.91 -7.97 -12.60
C SER A 134 -8.57 -8.38 -12.00
N GLU A 135 -7.78 -9.13 -12.77
CA GLU A 135 -6.51 -9.71 -12.31
C GLU A 135 -5.52 -8.63 -11.83
N ASP A 136 -5.49 -7.45 -12.47
CA ASP A 136 -4.65 -6.33 -12.05
C ASP A 136 -4.94 -5.89 -10.60
N GLN A 137 -6.22 -5.85 -10.21
CA GLN A 137 -6.65 -5.47 -8.86
C GLN A 137 -6.31 -6.57 -7.85
N ILE A 138 -6.43 -7.85 -8.25
CA ILE A 138 -6.03 -8.99 -7.43
C ILE A 138 -4.50 -9.00 -7.22
N ARG A 139 -3.70 -8.80 -8.28
CA ARG A 139 -2.24 -8.71 -8.18
C ARG A 139 -1.79 -7.49 -7.36
N ARG A 140 -2.46 -6.33 -7.47
CA ARG A 140 -2.23 -5.16 -6.60
C ARG A 140 -2.53 -5.49 -5.12
N ALA A 141 -3.66 -6.13 -4.83
CA ALA A 141 -4.03 -6.53 -3.47
C ALA A 141 -3.10 -7.61 -2.87
N GLY A 142 -2.71 -8.60 -3.68
CA GLY A 142 -1.74 -9.64 -3.33
C GLY A 142 -0.28 -9.15 -3.25
N ARG A 143 -0.01 -7.93 -3.74
CA ARG A 143 1.31 -7.30 -3.89
C ARG A 143 2.26 -8.10 -4.79
N TRP A 144 1.72 -8.67 -5.86
CA TRP A 144 2.46 -9.48 -6.83
C TRP A 144 3.06 -8.67 -7.99
N ASN A 145 2.66 -7.40 -8.16
CA ASN A 145 3.20 -6.51 -9.18
C ASN A 145 4.66 -6.13 -8.88
N GLN A 146 5.53 -6.27 -9.88
CA GLN A 146 6.96 -5.92 -9.82
C GLN A 146 7.31 -4.75 -10.76
N GLU A 147 6.30 -4.14 -11.39
CA GLU A 147 6.46 -3.00 -12.29
C GLU A 147 7.03 -1.78 -11.55
N GLN A 148 8.00 -1.09 -12.16
CA GLN A 148 8.60 0.11 -11.55
C GLN A 148 7.58 1.23 -11.31
N MET A 149 6.55 1.38 -12.15
CA MET A 149 5.50 2.38 -11.90
C MET A 149 4.79 2.14 -10.56
N VAL A 150 4.44 0.88 -10.28
CA VAL A 150 3.84 0.48 -9.00
C VAL A 150 4.87 0.61 -7.88
N GLY A 151 6.10 0.13 -8.12
CA GLY A 151 7.21 0.11 -7.15
C GLY A 151 7.75 1.49 -6.73
N CYS A 152 7.66 2.51 -7.59
CA CYS A 152 8.18 3.85 -7.37
C CYS A 152 7.08 4.90 -7.12
N TYR A 153 6.02 4.94 -7.93
CA TYR A 153 5.08 6.07 -7.95
C TYR A 153 3.72 5.77 -7.28
N LEU A 154 3.16 4.58 -7.44
CA LEU A 154 1.80 4.30 -6.95
C LEU A 154 1.78 3.84 -5.49
N ASN A 155 1.23 4.67 -4.59
CA ASN A 155 0.86 4.32 -3.20
C ASN A 155 -0.62 3.88 -3.07
N SER A 156 -1.36 3.79 -4.17
CA SER A 156 -2.82 3.69 -4.14
C SER A 156 -3.31 2.29 -3.78
N LEU A 157 -4.14 2.24 -2.73
CA LEU A 157 -4.89 1.06 -2.31
C LEU A 157 -5.79 0.55 -3.46
N PRO A 158 -5.97 -0.77 -3.63
CA PRO A 158 -6.84 -1.34 -4.67
C PRO A 158 -8.31 -1.18 -4.27
N ARG A 159 -8.84 0.04 -4.41
CA ARG A 159 -10.16 0.45 -3.89
C ARG A 159 -11.31 -0.40 -4.43
N LYS A 160 -11.26 -0.84 -5.71
CA LYS A 160 -12.27 -1.72 -6.33
C LYS A 160 -12.28 -3.09 -5.65
N PHE A 161 -11.11 -3.72 -5.51
CA PHE A 161 -10.94 -4.97 -4.75
C PHE A 161 -11.48 -4.83 -3.31
N MET A 162 -11.09 -3.77 -2.61
CA MET A 162 -11.49 -3.55 -1.22
C MET A 162 -13.01 -3.41 -1.05
N ARG A 163 -13.70 -2.68 -1.94
CA ARG A 163 -15.18 -2.55 -1.90
C ARG A 163 -15.88 -3.87 -2.14
N THR A 164 -15.56 -4.52 -3.26
CA THR A 164 -16.21 -5.76 -3.70
C THR A 164 -15.94 -6.93 -2.73
N MET A 165 -14.75 -7.01 -2.13
CA MET A 165 -14.47 -7.99 -1.08
C MET A 165 -15.25 -7.71 0.22
N ALA A 166 -15.48 -6.44 0.56
CA ALA A 166 -16.34 -6.02 1.67
C ALA A 166 -17.86 -6.10 1.34
N GLY A 167 -18.25 -6.60 0.17
CA GLY A 167 -19.65 -6.79 -0.23
C GLY A 167 -20.32 -5.55 -0.83
N HIS A 168 -19.58 -4.46 -1.02
CA HIS A 168 -20.09 -3.24 -1.64
C HIS A 168 -20.03 -3.30 -3.17
N PRO A 169 -20.88 -2.57 -3.89
CA PRO A 169 -20.73 -2.35 -5.32
C PRO A 169 -19.32 -1.84 -5.68
N PRO A 170 -18.77 -2.23 -6.84
CA PRO A 170 -17.41 -1.85 -7.25
C PRO A 170 -17.21 -0.35 -7.48
N GLN A 171 -18.28 0.43 -7.67
CA GLN A 171 -18.25 1.84 -8.04
C GLN A 171 -17.81 2.77 -6.89
N ILE A 172 -17.35 3.96 -7.24
CA ILE A 172 -16.89 4.96 -6.25
C ILE A 172 -18.11 5.54 -5.52
N GLY A 173 -17.98 5.81 -4.22
CA GLY A 173 -19.09 6.29 -3.37
C GLY A 173 -19.96 5.18 -2.78
N CYS A 174 -20.01 3.99 -3.39
CA CYS A 174 -20.75 2.85 -2.85
C CYS A 174 -20.00 2.20 -1.68
N PHE A 175 -20.32 2.59 -0.44
CA PHE A 175 -19.73 2.03 0.80
C PHE A 175 -20.72 1.99 1.98
N GLU A 176 -22.01 2.02 1.71
CA GLU A 176 -23.07 2.12 2.72
C GLU A 176 -23.11 0.92 3.69
N ILE A 177 -23.24 1.21 4.98
CA ILE A 177 -23.36 0.21 6.05
C ILE A 177 -24.64 0.51 6.82
N ARG A 178 -25.74 -0.17 6.49
CA ARG A 178 -27.06 0.04 7.12
C ARG A 178 -27.01 -0.04 8.66
N ARG A 179 -26.24 -0.99 9.21
CA ARG A 179 -26.02 -1.10 10.67
C ARG A 179 -25.23 0.05 11.32
N ALA A 180 -24.89 1.09 10.57
CA ALA A 180 -24.28 2.33 11.05
C ALA A 180 -25.08 3.57 10.60
N GLY A 181 -26.32 3.39 10.11
CA GLY A 181 -27.23 4.48 9.73
C GLY A 181 -27.94 5.13 10.92
N VAL A 182 -28.10 4.42 12.04
CA VAL A 182 -28.51 5.00 13.33
C VAL A 182 -27.26 5.33 14.14
N ALA A 183 -27.10 6.61 14.52
CA ALA A 183 -25.99 7.04 15.37
C ALA A 183 -26.16 6.49 16.80
N PRO A 184 -25.15 5.81 17.38
CA PRO A 184 -25.22 5.39 18.78
C PRO A 184 -25.29 6.60 19.72
N PRO A 185 -26.13 6.57 20.77
CA PRO A 185 -26.14 7.62 21.80
C PRO A 185 -24.75 7.85 22.41
N GLU A 186 -24.34 9.11 22.55
CA GLU A 186 -22.98 9.47 23.03
C GLU A 186 -22.66 8.86 24.40
N VAL A 187 -23.66 8.72 25.28
CA VAL A 187 -23.52 8.03 26.58
C VAL A 187 -23.02 6.59 26.41
N LEU A 188 -23.47 5.85 25.40
CA LEU A 188 -23.00 4.49 25.12
C LEU A 188 -21.60 4.48 24.50
N LEU A 189 -21.26 5.50 23.69
CA LEU A 189 -19.94 5.65 23.11
C LEU A 189 -18.87 5.95 24.18
N SER A 190 -19.16 6.87 25.12
CA SER A 190 -18.26 7.19 26.23
C SER A 190 -18.12 6.07 27.26
N MET A 191 -19.05 5.11 27.32
CA MET A 191 -18.87 3.89 28.12
C MET A 191 -17.80 2.94 27.55
N ILE A 192 -17.43 3.06 26.27
CA ILE A 192 -16.42 2.20 25.62
C ILE A 192 -15.12 2.99 25.47
N TRP A 193 -14.09 2.61 26.22
CA TRP A 193 -12.82 3.35 26.32
C TRP A 193 -13.02 4.85 26.66
N PRO A 194 -13.53 5.22 27.86
CA PRO A 194 -13.75 6.62 28.23
C PRO A 194 -12.49 7.50 28.13
N GLU A 195 -11.31 6.93 28.40
CA GLU A 195 -10.00 7.59 28.23
C GLU A 195 -9.73 8.09 26.80
N LEU A 196 -10.36 7.50 25.78
CA LEU A 196 -10.25 7.96 24.39
C LEU A 196 -10.86 9.36 24.20
N ASP A 197 -11.88 9.72 24.99
CA ASP A 197 -12.57 11.03 24.86
C ASP A 197 -11.66 12.20 25.25
N ARG A 198 -10.64 11.98 26.10
CA ARG A 198 -9.60 12.99 26.41
C ARG A 198 -8.74 13.40 25.21
N TRP A 199 -8.76 12.61 24.13
CA TRP A 199 -8.02 12.86 22.90
C TRP A 199 -8.91 13.42 21.77
N ARG A 200 -10.22 13.57 22.02
CA ARG A 200 -11.17 14.09 21.05
C ARG A 200 -10.81 15.53 20.67
N GLY A 201 -10.70 15.80 19.37
CA GLY A 201 -10.35 17.14 18.85
C GLY A 201 -8.91 17.60 19.13
N ARG A 202 -8.10 16.84 19.88
CA ARG A 202 -6.73 17.23 20.28
C ARG A 202 -5.69 17.08 19.17
N PHE A 203 -5.89 16.13 18.24
CA PHE A 203 -4.97 15.90 17.12
C PHE A 203 -5.61 16.28 15.79
N GLY A 204 -4.86 17.02 14.96
CA GLY A 204 -5.34 17.46 13.65
C GLY A 204 -4.52 18.62 13.06
N PRO A 205 -4.98 19.21 11.94
CA PRO A 205 -4.29 20.29 11.24
C PRO A 205 -4.63 21.70 11.75
N GLY A 206 -5.52 21.84 12.74
CA GLY A 206 -5.90 23.13 13.32
C GLY A 206 -4.77 23.77 14.15
N THR A 207 -4.81 25.09 14.29
CA THR A 207 -3.80 25.88 15.04
C THR A 207 -3.72 25.55 16.52
N GLU A 208 -4.81 25.07 17.13
CA GLU A 208 -4.88 24.64 18.53
C GLU A 208 -4.67 23.12 18.69
N GLN A 209 -4.38 22.40 17.60
CA GLN A 209 -4.30 20.93 17.60
C GLN A 209 -2.85 20.46 17.51
N GLU A 210 -2.55 19.37 18.21
CA GLU A 210 -1.27 18.69 18.10
C GLU A 210 -1.17 17.99 16.73
N ASN A 211 -0.22 18.40 15.90
CA ASN A 211 0.07 17.77 14.60
C ASN A 211 0.82 16.44 14.77
N ASP A 212 0.16 15.46 15.39
CA ASP A 212 0.63 14.09 15.57
C ASP A 212 -0.15 13.11 14.67
N LEU A 213 0.37 12.90 13.47
CA LEU A 213 -0.21 11.96 12.50
C LEU A 213 -0.30 10.52 13.01
N ALA A 214 0.54 10.12 13.98
CA ALA A 214 0.53 8.77 14.51
C ALA A 214 -0.50 8.62 15.63
N ALA A 215 -0.61 9.59 16.53
CA ALA A 215 -1.65 9.62 17.56
C ALA A 215 -3.04 9.81 16.93
N MET A 216 -3.20 10.71 15.94
CA MET A 216 -4.40 10.79 15.11
C MET A 216 -4.69 9.46 14.39
N GLY A 217 -3.65 8.81 13.86
CA GLY A 217 -3.72 7.52 13.19
C GLY A 217 -4.05 6.33 14.11
N SER A 218 -3.91 6.47 15.43
CA SER A 218 -4.27 5.45 16.42
C SER A 218 -5.60 5.75 17.12
N THR A 219 -5.94 7.01 17.40
CA THR A 219 -7.22 7.40 18.03
C THR A 219 -8.41 7.31 17.07
N ASN A 220 -8.29 7.84 15.83
CA ASN A 220 -9.40 7.88 14.89
C ASN A 220 -9.96 6.49 14.53
N PRO A 221 -9.14 5.44 14.31
CA PRO A 221 -9.66 4.09 14.17
C PRO A 221 -10.41 3.60 15.41
N LEU A 222 -9.98 3.92 16.63
CA LEU A 222 -10.65 3.46 17.85
C LEU A 222 -12.02 4.11 18.03
N PHE A 223 -12.16 5.41 17.76
CA PHE A 223 -13.48 6.06 17.71
C PHE A 223 -14.39 5.35 16.69
N TYR A 224 -13.86 5.01 15.51
CA TYR A 224 -14.58 4.29 14.46
C TYR A 224 -14.86 2.80 14.75
N LEU A 225 -14.24 2.23 15.79
CA LEU A 225 -14.36 0.83 16.17
C LEU A 225 -15.32 0.60 17.36
N ARG A 226 -15.90 1.65 17.97
CA ARG A 226 -16.81 1.56 19.15
C ARG A 226 -18.16 0.83 18.93
N GLU A 227 -18.39 0.14 17.81
CA GLU A 227 -19.66 -0.55 17.52
C GLU A 227 -19.70 -2.03 18.00
N PRO A 228 -20.78 -2.50 18.67
CA PRO A 228 -20.81 -3.73 19.49
C PRO A 228 -21.22 -5.08 18.84
N GLY A 229 -20.96 -6.20 19.55
CA GLY A 229 -21.37 -7.59 19.24
C GLY A 229 -20.46 -8.70 19.85
N SER A 230 -20.98 -9.92 20.05
CA SER A 230 -20.24 -11.10 20.59
C SER A 230 -19.93 -11.02 22.13
N PRO A 231 -19.09 -11.88 22.79
CA PRO A 231 -19.02 -12.05 24.28
C PRO A 231 -18.87 -10.79 25.14
N VAL A 232 -18.52 -9.70 24.48
CA VAL A 232 -18.72 -8.31 24.87
C VAL A 232 -20.05 -8.04 25.61
N TRP A 233 -21.12 -8.81 25.42
CA TRP A 233 -22.41 -8.67 26.14
C TRP A 233 -22.32 -8.54 27.67
N ASN A 234 -21.24 -9.00 28.31
CA ASN A 234 -20.98 -8.79 29.73
C ASN A 234 -20.54 -7.35 30.10
N HIS A 235 -20.19 -6.52 29.11
CA HIS A 235 -19.77 -5.14 29.29
C HIS A 235 -20.93 -4.25 29.78
N PRO A 236 -20.71 -3.30 30.70
CA PRO A 236 -21.78 -2.47 31.27
C PRO A 236 -22.64 -1.71 30.25
N VAL A 237 -22.08 -1.37 29.07
CA VAL A 237 -22.80 -0.66 28.00
C VAL A 237 -24.11 -1.35 27.57
N PHE A 238 -24.18 -2.69 27.62
CA PHE A 238 -25.36 -3.46 27.22
C PHE A 238 -26.46 -3.48 28.28
N ARG A 239 -26.14 -3.11 29.51
CA ARG A 239 -27.08 -3.01 30.64
C ARG A 239 -27.56 -1.57 30.86
N HIS A 240 -27.01 -0.60 30.12
CA HIS A 240 -27.39 0.80 30.23
C HIS A 240 -28.78 1.03 29.61
N PRO A 241 -29.68 1.82 30.24
CA PRO A 241 -31.05 2.00 29.75
C PRO A 241 -31.14 2.56 28.31
N ALA A 242 -30.15 3.35 27.88
CA ALA A 242 -30.11 3.85 26.49
C ALA A 242 -29.76 2.78 25.44
N TYR A 243 -29.29 1.58 25.83
CA TYR A 243 -28.91 0.53 24.89
C TYR A 243 -30.11 -0.12 24.21
N ALA A 244 -31.14 -0.51 24.96
CA ALA A 244 -32.29 -1.22 24.39
C ALA A 244 -33.08 -0.40 23.35
N PRO A 245 -33.40 0.90 23.57
CA PRO A 245 -34.05 1.73 22.55
C PRO A 245 -33.19 1.89 21.28
N PHE A 246 -31.87 2.09 21.44
CA PHE A 246 -30.94 2.18 20.31
C PHE A 246 -30.86 0.86 19.54
N ALA A 247 -30.78 -0.29 20.23
CA ALA A 247 -30.73 -1.60 19.60
C ALA A 247 -32.02 -1.94 18.84
N GLN A 248 -33.18 -1.53 19.36
CA GLN A 248 -34.46 -1.65 18.67
C GLN A 248 -34.49 -0.77 17.41
N GLN A 249 -34.26 0.54 17.55
CA GLN A 249 -34.22 1.48 16.43
C GLN A 249 -33.24 1.06 15.32
N LEU A 250 -32.08 0.53 15.69
CA LEU A 250 -31.10 0.00 14.75
C LEU A 250 -31.58 -1.28 14.05
N SER A 251 -32.28 -2.17 14.76
CA SER A 251 -32.86 -3.38 14.19
C SER A 251 -33.94 -3.04 13.17
N ASP A 252 -34.84 -2.11 13.51
CA ASP A 252 -35.90 -1.63 12.63
C ASP A 252 -35.32 -0.98 11.36
N PHE A 253 -34.32 -0.10 11.52
CA PHE A 253 -33.62 0.53 10.39
C PHE A 253 -32.84 -0.45 9.49
N ILE A 254 -32.39 -1.60 10.03
CA ILE A 254 -31.75 -2.65 9.23
C ILE A 254 -32.79 -3.48 8.45
N LEU A 255 -34.01 -3.62 8.98
CA LEU A 255 -35.11 -4.36 8.36
C LEU A 255 -35.89 -3.55 7.32
N GLU A 256 -35.90 -2.22 7.42
CA GLU A 256 -36.41 -1.34 6.37
C GLU A 256 -35.73 -1.62 5.01
N GLU A 257 -36.49 -1.61 3.92
CA GLU A 257 -35.96 -1.90 2.58
C GLU A 257 -34.77 -1.00 2.20
N GLU A 258 -33.79 -1.61 1.53
CA GLU A 258 -32.61 -0.91 1.02
C GLU A 258 -32.96 -0.12 -0.25
N ARG A 259 -33.55 1.06 -0.06
CA ARG A 259 -33.72 2.04 -1.14
C ARG A 259 -32.33 2.42 -1.70
N PRO A 260 -32.07 2.27 -3.01
CA PRO A 260 -30.80 2.68 -3.59
C PRO A 260 -30.54 4.16 -3.30
N ASN A 261 -29.38 4.48 -2.70
CA ASN A 261 -28.97 5.86 -2.59
C ASN A 261 -28.86 6.51 -3.97
N GLN A 262 -29.08 7.83 -4.06
CA GLN A 262 -29.18 8.55 -5.34
C GLN A 262 -27.98 8.28 -6.27
N LEU A 263 -26.79 8.12 -5.71
CA LEU A 263 -25.58 7.79 -6.47
C LEU A 263 -25.63 6.37 -7.06
N ALA A 264 -26.12 5.37 -6.32
CA ALA A 264 -26.33 4.02 -6.83
C ALA A 264 -27.39 3.98 -7.94
N GLY A 265 -28.49 4.73 -7.78
CA GLY A 265 -29.51 4.89 -8.83
C GLY A 265 -28.96 5.52 -10.11
N LEU A 266 -28.23 6.64 -9.99
CA LEU A 266 -27.54 7.28 -11.12
C LEU A 266 -26.56 6.31 -11.81
N VAL A 267 -25.74 5.61 -11.03
CA VAL A 267 -24.77 4.63 -11.53
C VAL A 267 -25.43 3.45 -12.24
N GLN A 268 -26.60 2.98 -11.78
CA GLN A 268 -27.39 1.95 -12.46
C GLN A 268 -28.04 2.46 -13.75
N ALA A 269 -28.36 3.75 -13.83
CA ALA A 269 -28.89 4.38 -15.05
C ALA A 269 -27.83 4.70 -16.11
N MET A 270 -26.54 4.82 -15.75
CA MET A 270 -25.47 5.18 -16.70
C MET A 270 -25.31 4.23 -17.90
N PRO A 271 -25.36 2.88 -17.77
CA PRO A 271 -25.33 2.00 -18.93
C PRO A 271 -26.51 2.25 -19.88
N VAL A 272 -27.73 2.36 -19.34
CA VAL A 272 -28.94 2.63 -20.11
C VAL A 272 -28.86 3.98 -20.85
N LEU A 273 -28.27 4.99 -20.20
CA LEU A 273 -28.02 6.28 -20.84
C LEU A 273 -26.95 6.18 -21.95
N ALA A 274 -25.90 5.39 -21.76
CA ALA A 274 -24.87 5.16 -22.77
C ALA A 274 -25.46 4.43 -23.99
N ASP A 275 -26.17 3.32 -23.79
CA ASP A 275 -26.88 2.58 -24.84
C ASP A 275 -27.86 3.51 -25.61
N TYR A 276 -28.56 4.38 -24.89
CA TYR A 276 -29.46 5.36 -25.51
C TYR A 276 -28.73 6.42 -26.33
N LEU A 277 -27.57 6.92 -25.87
CA LEU A 277 -26.74 7.86 -26.62
C LEU A 277 -26.13 7.22 -27.87
N GLU A 278 -25.60 6.00 -27.78
CA GLU A 278 -25.14 5.23 -28.94
C GLU A 278 -26.28 5.01 -29.95
N SER A 279 -27.51 4.75 -29.48
CA SER A 279 -28.69 4.66 -30.35
C SER A 279 -29.05 5.99 -31.04
N ILE A 280 -28.73 7.13 -30.44
CA ILE A 280 -28.94 8.45 -31.04
C ILE A 280 -27.88 8.69 -32.13
N ASP A 281 -26.61 8.41 -31.84
CA ASP A 281 -25.54 8.58 -32.84
C ASP A 281 -25.75 7.69 -34.06
N ALA A 282 -26.07 6.41 -33.88
CA ALA A 282 -26.39 5.52 -35.00
C ALA A 282 -27.58 6.01 -35.86
N ARG A 283 -28.59 6.64 -35.23
CA ARG A 283 -29.72 7.27 -35.95
C ARG A 283 -29.30 8.55 -36.67
N ASN A 284 -28.42 9.35 -36.08
CA ASN A 284 -27.88 10.56 -36.70
C ASN A 284 -26.99 10.22 -37.91
N GLU A 285 -26.11 9.23 -37.77
CA GLU A 285 -25.28 8.71 -38.88
C GLU A 285 -26.16 8.23 -40.04
N ALA A 286 -27.16 7.37 -39.77
CA ALA A 286 -28.10 6.89 -40.77
C ALA A 286 -28.84 8.04 -41.49
N ARG A 287 -29.31 9.05 -40.74
CA ARG A 287 -29.96 10.24 -41.30
C ARG A 287 -29.01 11.08 -42.15
N THR A 288 -27.73 11.16 -41.75
CA THR A 288 -26.70 11.89 -42.49
C THR A 288 -26.35 11.19 -43.81
N VAL A 289 -26.32 9.86 -43.82
CA VAL A 289 -26.15 9.05 -45.04
C VAL A 289 -27.36 9.23 -45.96
N GLN A 290 -28.58 9.19 -45.43
CA GLN A 290 -29.80 9.40 -46.21
C GLN A 290 -29.85 10.78 -46.86
N LEU A 291 -29.58 11.85 -46.09
CA LEU A 291 -29.52 13.22 -46.61
C LEU A 291 -28.43 13.40 -47.68
N LYS A 292 -27.28 12.74 -47.54
CA LYS A 292 -26.22 12.75 -48.57
C LYS A 292 -26.67 12.05 -49.85
N ALA A 293 -27.33 10.90 -49.75
CA ALA A 293 -27.88 10.20 -50.91
C ALA A 293 -28.92 11.05 -51.63
N GLU A 294 -29.89 11.60 -50.90
CA GLU A 294 -30.96 12.44 -51.46
C GLU A 294 -30.41 13.74 -52.09
N LEU A 295 -29.41 14.37 -51.49
CA LEU A 295 -28.71 15.52 -52.09
C LEU A 295 -27.96 15.15 -53.36
N THR A 296 -27.31 13.98 -53.39
CA THR A 296 -26.59 13.48 -54.58
C THR A 296 -27.56 13.19 -55.72
N ASP A 297 -28.73 12.62 -55.42
CA ASP A 297 -29.79 12.36 -56.40
C ASP A 297 -30.43 13.67 -56.91
N GLN A 298 -30.62 14.67 -56.04
CA GLN A 298 -31.08 15.99 -56.45
C GLN A 298 -30.06 16.70 -57.36
N LEU A 299 -28.77 16.66 -57.02
CA LEU A 299 -27.70 17.22 -57.86
C LEU A 299 -27.70 16.58 -59.25
N ARG A 300 -27.68 15.24 -59.32
CA ARG A 300 -27.78 14.47 -60.56
C ARG A 300 -29.02 14.83 -61.38
N ALA A 301 -30.18 14.93 -60.75
CA ALA A 301 -31.42 15.35 -61.42
C ALA A 301 -31.38 16.81 -61.90
N THR A 302 -30.62 17.71 -61.25
CA THR A 302 -30.40 19.08 -61.76
C THR A 302 -29.42 19.13 -62.93
N GLU A 303 -28.36 18.31 -62.92
CA GLU A 303 -27.42 18.17 -64.04
C GLU A 303 -28.12 17.61 -65.29
N GLU A 304 -28.94 16.56 -65.13
CA GLU A 304 -29.77 16.00 -66.20
C GLU A 304 -30.71 17.05 -66.81
N ARG A 305 -31.39 17.86 -65.98
CA ARG A 305 -32.25 18.97 -66.46
C ARG A 305 -31.46 20.05 -67.18
N LEU A 306 -30.26 20.40 -66.70
CA LEU A 306 -29.39 21.40 -67.35
C LEU A 306 -28.90 20.90 -68.71
N ALA A 307 -28.54 19.63 -68.84
CA ALA A 307 -28.15 19.03 -70.12
C ALA A 307 -29.30 19.00 -71.14
N VAL A 308 -30.53 18.70 -70.69
CA VAL A 308 -31.73 18.78 -71.53
C VAL A 308 -32.04 20.23 -71.94
N ALA A 309 -31.92 21.18 -71.01
CA ALA A 309 -32.10 22.61 -71.32
C ALA A 309 -31.07 23.10 -72.35
N GLN A 310 -29.78 22.77 -72.18
CA GLN A 310 -28.73 23.12 -73.14
C GLN A 310 -28.99 22.51 -74.52
N SER A 311 -29.30 21.22 -74.62
CA SER A 311 -29.59 20.58 -75.92
C SER A 311 -30.83 21.17 -76.61
N SER A 312 -31.87 21.57 -75.88
CA SER A 312 -33.01 22.29 -76.45
C SER A 312 -32.66 23.68 -77.00
N LEU A 313 -31.75 24.42 -76.34
CA LEU A 313 -31.26 25.73 -76.80
C LEU A 313 -30.46 25.64 -78.10
N PHE A 314 -29.74 24.53 -78.33
CA PHE A 314 -29.02 24.29 -79.58
C PHE A 314 -29.90 23.73 -80.71
N SER A 315 -31.10 23.22 -80.38
CA SER A 315 -32.02 22.60 -81.36
C SER A 315 -32.99 23.62 -81.98
N ASN A 316 -33.48 24.58 -81.18
CA ASN A 316 -34.33 25.67 -81.65
C ASN A 316 -33.49 26.93 -81.82
N GLY A 317 -33.01 27.19 -83.04
CA GLY A 317 -32.06 28.26 -83.35
C GLY A 317 -32.48 29.64 -82.84
N PHE A 318 -31.91 30.05 -81.72
CA PHE A 318 -32.10 31.37 -81.10
C PHE A 318 -30.77 32.11 -81.03
N ASN A 319 -30.70 33.29 -81.66
CA ASN A 319 -29.54 34.18 -81.57
C ASN A 319 -29.51 34.86 -80.19
N PHE A 320 -28.56 34.46 -79.34
CA PHE A 320 -28.32 35.12 -78.04
C PHE A 320 -27.24 36.20 -78.19
N GLN A 321 -27.63 37.48 -78.14
CA GLN A 321 -26.68 38.59 -78.04
C GLN A 321 -26.22 38.77 -76.59
N VAL A 322 -24.94 38.50 -76.34
CA VAL A 322 -24.29 38.78 -75.05
C VAL A 322 -24.03 40.28 -74.93
N THR A 323 -24.82 40.98 -74.12
CA THR A 323 -24.49 42.35 -73.67
C THR A 323 -23.78 42.26 -72.33
N ALA A 324 -22.50 42.64 -72.29
CA ALA A 324 -21.72 42.62 -71.05
C ALA A 324 -22.17 43.72 -70.08
N ALA A 325 -22.84 43.35 -69.00
CA ALA A 325 -23.13 44.22 -67.87
C ALA A 325 -22.05 44.01 -66.78
N THR A 326 -21.19 45.01 -66.61
CA THR A 326 -20.16 45.03 -65.56
C THR A 326 -20.83 45.14 -64.19
N THR A 327 -20.73 44.08 -63.37
CA THR A 327 -21.24 44.10 -61.98
C THR A 327 -20.06 44.01 -61.01
N THR A 328 -20.02 44.95 -60.07
CA THR A 328 -18.91 45.20 -59.15
C THR A 328 -18.65 44.02 -58.20
N THR A 329 -17.39 43.63 -58.06
CA THR A 329 -16.92 42.57 -57.15
C THR A 329 -17.08 42.97 -55.69
N ALA A 330 -17.81 42.17 -54.91
CA ALA A 330 -17.84 42.23 -53.45
C ALA A 330 -17.21 40.95 -52.87
N THR A 331 -15.90 41.00 -52.63
CA THR A 331 -15.13 39.85 -52.13
C THR A 331 -15.26 39.70 -50.62
N THR A 332 -16.11 38.80 -50.13
CA THR A 332 -16.08 38.37 -48.73
C THR A 332 -15.00 37.31 -48.52
N THR A 333 -14.08 37.59 -47.62
CA THR A 333 -12.87 36.81 -47.34
C THR A 333 -13.17 35.52 -46.58
N ALA A 334 -12.80 34.37 -47.15
CA ALA A 334 -12.61 33.13 -46.41
C ALA A 334 -11.17 33.09 -45.88
N ALA A 335 -10.99 33.14 -44.56
CA ALA A 335 -9.67 33.04 -43.93
C ALA A 335 -9.32 31.57 -43.64
N VAL A 336 -8.44 31.01 -44.47
CA VAL A 336 -7.65 29.82 -44.14
C VAL A 336 -6.29 30.31 -43.65
N ILE A 337 -5.85 29.88 -42.46
CA ILE A 337 -4.48 30.08 -42.00
C ILE A 337 -3.97 28.73 -41.50
N ASP A 338 -2.93 28.25 -42.16
CA ASP A 338 -2.16 27.07 -41.77
C ASP A 338 -0.69 27.40 -42.02
N VAL A 339 0.12 27.49 -40.95
CA VAL A 339 1.58 27.68 -41.03
C VAL A 339 2.25 26.99 -39.85
N ALA A 340 3.19 26.10 -40.16
CA ALA A 340 4.17 25.58 -39.21
C ALA A 340 5.58 26.10 -39.58
N GLY A 341 6.45 26.24 -38.58
CA GLY A 341 7.91 26.12 -38.80
C GLY A 341 8.82 27.30 -38.46
N GLN A 342 9.50 27.18 -37.31
CA GLN A 342 10.92 27.47 -37.05
C GLN A 342 11.54 28.88 -37.32
N GLY A 343 12.22 29.39 -36.27
CA GLY A 343 13.66 29.67 -36.37
C GLY A 343 14.16 31.09 -36.07
N GLY A 344 15.21 31.19 -35.25
CA GLY A 344 16.03 32.41 -35.08
C GLY A 344 15.74 33.21 -33.80
N GLY A 345 16.77 33.45 -32.98
CA GLY A 345 16.71 34.36 -31.83
C GLY A 345 17.86 35.38 -31.88
N VAL A 346 18.07 36.15 -30.80
CA VAL A 346 19.37 36.67 -30.32
C VAL A 346 19.18 37.38 -28.95
N ASP A 347 20.28 37.43 -28.21
CA ASP A 347 20.53 37.80 -26.80
C ASP A 347 19.95 39.10 -26.21
N GLY A 348 19.96 39.18 -24.86
CA GLY A 348 19.58 40.38 -24.11
C GLY A 348 19.78 40.36 -22.58
N SER A 349 20.96 39.91 -22.09
CA SER A 349 21.59 40.15 -20.75
C SER A 349 20.76 40.62 -19.53
N GLY A 350 20.91 39.92 -18.38
CA GLY A 350 20.40 40.40 -17.08
C GLY A 350 20.73 39.52 -15.86
N PHE A 351 22.00 39.43 -15.46
CA PHE A 351 22.41 38.85 -14.16
C PHE A 351 21.97 39.76 -12.99
N VAL A 352 21.60 39.19 -11.82
CA VAL A 352 22.35 39.29 -10.54
C VAL A 352 21.96 38.10 -9.64
N SER A 353 22.94 37.52 -8.94
CA SER A 353 22.78 36.53 -7.86
C SER A 353 23.15 37.17 -6.52
N ALA A 354 22.52 36.76 -5.42
CA ALA A 354 22.96 37.10 -4.07
C ALA A 354 22.80 35.92 -3.09
N GLN A 355 23.91 35.54 -2.45
CA GLN A 355 23.98 34.62 -1.33
C GLN A 355 23.99 35.38 0.01
N SER A 356 23.67 34.70 1.11
CA SER A 356 24.37 34.73 2.42
C SER A 356 23.41 34.09 3.46
N SER A 357 23.67 32.96 4.12
CA SER A 357 24.78 32.56 5.01
C SER A 357 24.79 33.25 6.39
N ILE A 358 24.44 32.50 7.44
CA ILE A 358 24.91 32.73 8.82
C ILE A 358 25.33 31.38 9.39
N VAL A 359 26.50 31.36 10.01
CA VAL A 359 27.03 30.28 10.86
C VAL A 359 27.19 30.87 12.25
N ASP A 360 26.89 30.12 13.31
CA ASP A 360 27.56 30.35 14.59
C ASP A 360 27.74 29.06 15.41
N SER A 361 28.70 29.08 16.35
CA SER A 361 29.34 27.88 16.91
C SER A 361 29.52 27.92 18.44
N ARG A 362 29.14 26.82 19.10
CA ARG A 362 29.94 26.09 20.14
C ARG A 362 30.31 26.79 21.48
N ALA A 363 29.90 26.20 22.62
CA ALA A 363 30.62 26.28 23.92
C ALA A 363 30.24 25.15 24.93
N THR A 364 31.04 24.98 26.00
CA THR A 364 31.00 23.91 27.07
C THR A 364 31.39 24.52 28.44
N SER A 365 31.30 23.93 29.65
CA SER A 365 31.14 22.55 30.21
C SER A 365 30.60 22.69 31.69
N PRO A 366 31.00 21.97 32.78
CA PRO A 366 31.32 20.55 33.05
C PRO A 366 30.61 19.89 34.30
N THR A 367 30.71 18.55 34.38
CA THR A 367 30.91 17.63 35.55
C THR A 367 30.09 17.65 36.87
N ALA A 368 29.45 16.49 37.13
CA ALA A 368 29.38 15.72 38.40
C ALA A 368 28.75 14.31 38.12
N THR A 369 28.95 13.17 38.82
CA THR A 369 30.04 12.57 39.64
C THR A 369 29.83 11.01 39.63
N ASP A 370 30.73 10.19 40.18
CA ASP A 370 30.81 8.73 39.97
C ASP A 370 29.75 7.79 40.60
N THR A 371 29.50 6.68 39.91
CA THR A 371 29.47 5.31 40.50
C THR A 371 29.88 4.29 39.44
N ILE A 372 30.92 3.50 39.70
CA ILE A 372 31.46 2.55 38.71
C ILE A 372 30.67 1.23 38.72
N MET A 373 29.91 0.99 37.66
CA MET A 373 29.55 -0.37 37.22
C MET A 373 30.27 -0.66 35.90
N VAL A 374 31.08 -1.72 35.84
CA VAL A 374 31.77 -2.13 34.61
C VAL A 374 30.75 -2.67 33.61
N LYS A 375 30.24 -1.78 32.75
CA LYS A 375 29.38 -2.13 31.62
C LYS A 375 30.21 -2.91 30.60
N PRO A 376 29.67 -3.99 29.98
CA PRO A 376 30.37 -4.69 28.92
C PRO A 376 30.63 -3.72 27.75
N GLU A 377 31.87 -3.71 27.27
CA GLU A 377 32.37 -2.75 26.28
C GLU A 377 31.43 -2.62 25.06
N PRO A 378 30.98 -1.40 24.71
CA PRO A 378 30.09 -1.20 23.58
C PRO A 378 30.81 -1.61 22.28
N PRO A 379 30.15 -2.35 21.37
CA PRO A 379 30.81 -2.82 20.17
C PRO A 379 31.26 -1.65 19.28
N PRO A 380 32.45 -1.74 18.64
CA PRO A 380 32.94 -0.68 17.77
C PRO A 380 32.01 -0.47 16.57
N ARG A 381 31.86 0.79 16.13
CA ARG A 381 31.04 1.15 14.95
C ARG A 381 31.77 0.86 13.63
N TYR A 382 32.21 -0.38 13.45
CA TYR A 382 32.90 -0.86 12.25
C TYR A 382 31.96 -0.88 11.04
N HIS A 383 32.44 -0.49 9.86
CA HIS A 383 31.68 -0.54 8.60
C HIS A 383 32.46 -1.36 7.58
N MET A 384 31.82 -2.37 6.98
CA MET A 384 32.46 -3.24 6.00
C MET A 384 32.89 -2.43 4.76
N CYS A 385 34.08 -2.70 4.22
CA CYS A 385 34.71 -1.89 3.19
C CYS A 385 34.05 -2.11 1.82
N ARG A 386 33.29 -1.13 1.32
CA ARG A 386 32.50 -1.25 0.08
C ARG A 386 33.32 -1.24 -1.21
N ALA A 387 34.61 -0.91 -1.12
CA ALA A 387 35.55 -0.89 -2.26
C ALA A 387 36.18 -2.26 -2.59
N VAL A 388 35.97 -3.29 -1.76
CA VAL A 388 36.50 -4.65 -1.97
C VAL A 388 35.73 -5.34 -3.11
N LYS A 389 36.48 -5.75 -4.16
CA LYS A 389 35.96 -6.29 -5.43
C LYS A 389 36.36 -7.75 -5.72
N THR A 390 37.26 -8.33 -4.93
CA THR A 390 37.77 -9.71 -5.09
C THR A 390 37.45 -10.57 -3.87
N VAL A 391 37.35 -11.88 -4.07
CA VAL A 391 37.23 -12.88 -2.99
C VAL A 391 38.41 -12.79 -2.03
N GLU A 392 39.61 -12.56 -2.55
CA GLU A 392 40.85 -12.41 -1.77
C GLU A 392 40.84 -11.20 -0.85
N ALA A 393 40.53 -9.99 -1.37
CA ALA A 393 40.45 -8.81 -0.52
C ALA A 393 39.28 -8.88 0.49
N LEU A 394 38.23 -9.66 0.18
CA LEU A 394 37.17 -9.98 1.14
C LEU A 394 37.65 -10.95 2.22
N TRP A 395 38.48 -11.93 1.86
CA TRP A 395 39.09 -12.85 2.82
C TRP A 395 39.99 -12.10 3.80
N SER A 396 40.85 -11.21 3.31
CA SER A 396 41.71 -10.37 4.14
C SER A 396 40.91 -9.47 5.09
N GLU A 397 39.84 -8.81 4.63
CA GLU A 397 38.93 -8.05 5.51
C GLU A 397 38.28 -8.95 6.58
N TRP A 398 38.08 -10.24 6.28
CA TRP A 398 37.43 -11.19 7.17
C TRP A 398 38.36 -11.78 8.24
N THR A 399 39.60 -12.12 7.88
CA THR A 399 40.55 -12.85 8.76
C THR A 399 41.62 -11.96 9.39
N VAL A 400 42.07 -10.90 8.71
CA VAL A 400 43.14 -10.00 9.18
C VAL A 400 42.61 -8.61 9.50
N GLY A 401 41.54 -8.19 8.82
CA GLY A 401 41.02 -6.83 8.86
C GLY A 401 41.53 -5.98 7.69
N LEU A 402 41.11 -4.71 7.64
CA LEU A 402 41.41 -3.82 6.53
C LEU A 402 41.58 -2.37 7.02
N ARG A 403 42.57 -1.65 6.48
CA ARG A 403 42.86 -0.24 6.82
C ARG A 403 43.06 0.01 8.33
N GLY A 404 43.71 -0.91 9.03
CA GLY A 404 43.91 -0.84 10.50
C GLY A 404 42.65 -1.11 11.33
N GLY A 405 41.50 -1.42 10.71
CA GLY A 405 40.31 -1.89 11.40
C GLY A 405 40.37 -3.40 11.69
N PRO A 406 39.63 -3.87 12.72
CA PRO A 406 39.65 -5.28 13.16
C PRO A 406 39.13 -6.24 12.09
N ALA A 407 39.54 -7.51 12.19
CA ALA A 407 38.99 -8.60 11.40
C ALA A 407 37.51 -8.84 11.70
N ILE A 408 36.73 -9.17 10.66
CA ILE A 408 35.29 -9.47 10.84
C ILE A 408 35.09 -10.71 11.72
N ALA A 409 35.99 -11.70 11.65
CA ALA A 409 35.98 -12.87 12.53
C ALA A 409 36.16 -12.50 14.02
N ASP A 410 37.01 -11.53 14.34
CA ASP A 410 37.19 -11.05 15.73
C ASP A 410 35.95 -10.31 16.22
N LEU A 411 35.34 -9.49 15.36
CA LEU A 411 34.11 -8.77 15.68
C LEU A 411 32.97 -9.74 16.01
N ASP A 412 32.83 -10.81 15.22
CA ASP A 412 31.85 -11.88 15.47
C ASP A 412 32.17 -12.70 16.72
N THR A 413 33.44 -12.94 17.02
CA THR A 413 33.85 -13.70 18.22
C THR A 413 33.60 -12.90 19.50
N ARG A 414 33.94 -11.60 19.52
CA ARG A 414 33.84 -10.75 20.72
C ARG A 414 32.43 -10.18 20.96
N TRP A 415 31.67 -9.88 19.90
CA TRP A 415 30.36 -9.22 20.03
C TRP A 415 29.21 -9.93 19.29
N GLY A 416 29.46 -11.03 18.56
CA GLY A 416 28.43 -11.77 17.85
C GLY A 416 27.67 -10.91 16.84
N SER A 417 26.34 -10.97 16.86
CA SER A 417 25.51 -10.08 16.03
C SER A 417 25.44 -8.63 16.55
N ARG A 418 25.88 -8.34 17.78
CA ARG A 418 25.68 -7.03 18.44
C ARG A 418 26.42 -5.91 17.73
N TRP A 419 27.61 -6.15 17.17
CA TRP A 419 28.34 -5.11 16.42
C TRP A 419 27.64 -4.69 15.13
N ARG A 420 26.71 -5.50 14.60
CA ARG A 420 25.88 -5.20 13.41
C ARG A 420 24.43 -4.84 13.74
N ALA A 421 24.01 -4.96 15.00
CA ALA A 421 22.62 -4.76 15.40
C ALA A 421 22.13 -3.34 15.07
N GLY A 422 20.86 -3.23 14.64
CA GLY A 422 20.25 -1.96 14.24
C GLY A 422 20.75 -1.36 12.92
N ARG A 423 21.81 -1.89 12.29
CA ARG A 423 22.42 -1.34 11.06
C ARG A 423 22.09 -2.20 9.85
N GLN A 424 20.93 -1.97 9.24
CA GLN A 424 20.39 -2.79 8.15
C GLN A 424 21.37 -2.95 6.96
N ASN A 425 22.11 -1.89 6.61
CA ASN A 425 23.08 -1.90 5.51
C ASN A 425 24.31 -2.78 5.80
N GLU A 426 24.70 -2.94 7.08
CA GLU A 426 25.77 -3.87 7.49
C GLU A 426 25.24 -5.29 7.60
N LEU A 427 24.02 -5.49 8.13
CA LEU A 427 23.38 -6.81 8.19
C LEU A 427 23.21 -7.44 6.81
N GLN A 428 22.78 -6.67 5.82
CA GLN A 428 22.65 -7.13 4.44
C GLN A 428 24.00 -7.46 3.79
N TRP A 429 25.00 -6.57 3.96
CA TRP A 429 26.33 -6.75 3.37
C TRP A 429 27.11 -7.91 3.99
N TYR A 430 27.09 -8.02 5.32
CA TYR A 430 27.62 -9.19 6.03
C TYR A 430 26.96 -10.46 5.53
N SER A 431 25.62 -10.48 5.46
CA SER A 431 24.87 -11.66 5.00
C SER A 431 25.21 -12.06 3.56
N LEU A 432 25.53 -11.08 2.69
CA LEU A 432 25.91 -11.33 1.30
C LEU A 432 27.33 -11.89 1.21
N ARG A 433 28.29 -11.24 1.87
CA ARG A 433 29.70 -11.62 1.91
C ARG A 433 29.98 -12.95 2.60
N LEU A 434 29.23 -13.25 3.66
CA LEU A 434 29.29 -14.54 4.37
C LEU A 434 29.04 -15.73 3.43
N GLU A 435 28.32 -15.55 2.31
CA GLU A 435 28.09 -16.66 1.37
C GLU A 435 29.38 -17.11 0.66
N VAL A 436 30.33 -16.20 0.41
CA VAL A 436 31.68 -16.48 -0.10
C VAL A 436 32.51 -17.18 0.98
N ILE A 437 32.54 -16.66 2.21
CA ILE A 437 33.26 -17.26 3.35
C ILE A 437 32.82 -18.72 3.57
N LYS A 438 31.51 -18.98 3.54
CA LYS A 438 30.96 -20.34 3.61
C LYS A 438 31.35 -21.21 2.41
N GLU A 439 31.54 -20.64 1.22
CA GLU A 439 31.95 -21.40 0.04
C GLU A 439 33.44 -21.73 0.09
N ILE A 440 34.31 -20.81 0.54
CA ILE A 440 35.73 -21.08 0.82
C ILE A 440 35.85 -22.25 1.79
N ARG A 441 35.15 -22.22 2.93
CA ARG A 441 35.14 -23.32 3.91
C ARG A 441 34.61 -24.64 3.36
N LYS A 442 33.63 -24.58 2.45
CA LYS A 442 33.10 -25.77 1.75
C LYS A 442 34.13 -26.33 0.78
N VAL A 443 34.84 -25.49 0.02
CA VAL A 443 35.91 -25.89 -0.91
C VAL A 443 37.10 -26.46 -0.14
N ALA A 444 37.54 -25.82 0.95
CA ALA A 444 38.57 -26.34 1.85
C ALA A 444 38.23 -27.76 2.33
N LYS A 445 37.01 -27.96 2.82
CA LYS A 445 36.53 -29.29 3.26
C LYS A 445 36.41 -30.31 2.12
N ALA A 446 36.00 -29.90 0.92
CA ALA A 446 35.83 -30.79 -0.22
C ALA A 446 37.18 -31.23 -0.82
N HIS A 447 38.14 -30.32 -0.93
CA HIS A 447 39.46 -30.56 -1.50
C HIS A 447 40.53 -30.95 -0.46
N ARG A 448 40.17 -30.97 0.83
CA ARG A 448 41.07 -31.24 1.98
C ARG A 448 42.31 -30.34 2.00
N CYS A 449 42.13 -29.05 1.68
CA CYS A 449 43.17 -28.03 1.70
C CYS A 449 42.87 -26.95 2.76
N SER A 450 43.82 -26.03 3.00
CA SER A 450 43.64 -24.90 3.93
C SER A 450 42.55 -23.93 3.45
N GLU A 451 42.00 -23.10 4.36
CA GLU A 451 41.02 -22.08 3.99
C GLU A 451 41.65 -21.04 3.03
N GLU A 452 42.96 -20.79 3.14
CA GLU A 452 43.76 -19.93 2.25
C GLU A 452 43.90 -20.52 0.84
N ALA A 453 44.22 -21.81 0.73
CA ALA A 453 44.29 -22.49 -0.57
C ALA A 453 42.91 -22.55 -1.24
N ALA A 454 41.86 -22.81 -0.48
CA ALA A 454 40.48 -22.76 -0.95
C ALA A 454 40.04 -21.35 -1.35
N MET A 455 40.53 -20.30 -0.66
CA MET A 455 40.29 -18.91 -1.02
C MET A 455 40.83 -18.62 -2.42
N HIS A 456 42.09 -19.01 -2.73
CA HIS A 456 42.65 -18.82 -4.06
C HIS A 456 41.84 -19.55 -5.15
N ILE A 457 41.37 -20.79 -4.89
CA ILE A 457 40.49 -21.52 -5.81
C ILE A 457 39.17 -20.75 -6.07
N VAL A 458 38.53 -20.22 -5.02
CA VAL A 458 37.28 -19.44 -5.15
C VAL A 458 37.51 -18.07 -5.79
N ASN A 459 38.69 -17.46 -5.60
CA ASN A 459 39.10 -16.21 -6.24
C ASN A 459 39.31 -16.40 -7.75
N VAL A 460 40.00 -17.47 -8.16
CA VAL A 460 40.13 -17.87 -9.56
C VAL A 460 38.76 -18.17 -10.18
N GLN A 461 37.87 -18.87 -9.46
CA GLN A 461 36.50 -19.10 -9.92
C GLN A 461 35.71 -17.79 -10.13
N GLN A 462 35.87 -16.79 -9.25
CA GLN A 462 35.26 -15.47 -9.46
C GLN A 462 35.79 -14.83 -10.75
N GLN A 463 37.12 -14.78 -10.91
CA GLN A 463 37.78 -14.15 -12.06
C GLN A 463 37.40 -14.81 -13.38
N GLN A 464 37.45 -16.15 -13.46
CA GLN A 464 37.06 -16.92 -14.65
C GLN A 464 35.61 -16.69 -15.09
N THR A 465 34.70 -16.40 -14.17
CA THR A 465 33.31 -16.06 -14.53
C THR A 465 33.12 -14.61 -14.99
N GLY A 466 34.13 -13.74 -14.86
CA GLY A 466 34.05 -12.32 -15.19
C GLY A 466 33.09 -11.53 -14.28
N ARG A 467 32.74 -12.06 -13.09
CA ARG A 467 31.65 -11.52 -12.25
C ARG A 467 32.17 -10.57 -11.18
N SER A 468 31.45 -9.47 -10.99
CA SER A 468 31.62 -8.63 -9.79
C SER A 468 31.33 -9.44 -8.52
N LEU A 469 32.03 -9.12 -7.43
CA LEU A 469 31.92 -9.85 -6.16
C LEU A 469 30.46 -9.95 -5.67
N ASP A 470 29.68 -8.88 -5.78
CA ASP A 470 28.26 -8.86 -5.41
C ASP A 470 27.41 -9.84 -6.25
N LEU A 471 27.69 -9.94 -7.55
CA LEU A 471 26.96 -10.83 -8.45
C LEU A 471 27.35 -12.30 -8.18
N PHE A 472 28.63 -12.54 -7.91
CA PHE A 472 29.14 -13.84 -7.45
C PHE A 472 28.52 -14.26 -6.10
N CYS A 473 28.44 -13.36 -5.11
CA CYS A 473 27.76 -13.62 -3.83
C CYS A 473 26.27 -13.96 -4.02
N LYS A 474 25.56 -13.22 -4.89
CA LYS A 474 24.15 -13.49 -5.23
C LYS A 474 23.98 -14.86 -5.88
N GLN A 475 24.90 -15.26 -6.77
CA GLN A 475 24.90 -16.57 -7.41
C GLN A 475 25.12 -17.69 -6.38
N LEU A 476 26.14 -17.60 -5.52
CA LEU A 476 26.41 -18.60 -4.48
C LEU A 476 25.18 -18.82 -3.57
N ARG A 477 24.52 -17.73 -3.17
CA ARG A 477 23.27 -17.76 -2.40
C ARG A 477 22.13 -18.46 -3.15
N ALA A 478 22.01 -18.26 -4.46
CA ALA A 478 21.00 -18.90 -5.29
C ALA A 478 21.27 -20.41 -5.43
N SER A 479 22.51 -20.80 -5.75
CA SER A 479 22.94 -22.20 -5.83
C SER A 479 22.71 -22.95 -4.52
N ARG A 480 23.04 -22.34 -3.37
CA ARG A 480 22.83 -22.94 -2.04
C ARG A 480 21.34 -23.12 -1.72
N LYS A 481 20.47 -22.18 -2.10
CA LYS A 481 19.00 -22.34 -1.99
C LYS A 481 18.49 -23.48 -2.88
N ALA A 482 18.98 -23.60 -4.11
CA ALA A 482 18.61 -24.69 -5.02
C ALA A 482 19.02 -26.07 -4.47
N GLN A 483 20.19 -26.16 -3.81
CA GLN A 483 20.65 -27.40 -3.13
C GLN A 483 19.80 -27.77 -1.91
N ILE A 484 19.25 -26.80 -1.17
CA ILE A 484 18.36 -27.05 -0.01
C ILE A 484 16.97 -27.54 -0.46
N VAL A 485 16.50 -27.14 -1.65
CA VAL A 485 15.16 -27.46 -2.16
C VAL A 485 15.10 -28.81 -2.88
N ARG A 486 16.23 -29.36 -3.34
CA ARG A 486 16.29 -30.73 -3.84
C ARG A 486 16.33 -31.71 -2.65
N PRO A 487 15.41 -32.67 -2.52
CA PRO A 487 15.57 -33.74 -1.54
C PRO A 487 16.86 -34.50 -1.85
N LYS A 488 17.60 -34.90 -0.81
CA LYS A 488 18.66 -35.91 -0.98
C LYS A 488 17.98 -37.18 -1.48
N ARG A 489 18.42 -37.67 -2.65
CA ARG A 489 18.20 -39.06 -3.05
C ARG A 489 19.08 -39.96 -2.19
#